data_AF-A0A7J7YBD1-F1
#
_entry.id   AF-A0A7J7YBD1-F1
#
_cell.length_a   1.000
_cell.length_b   1.000
_cell.length_c   1.000
_cell.angle_alpha   90.00
_cell.angle_beta   90.00
_cell.angle_gamma   90.00
#
_symmetry.space_group_name_H-M   'P 1'
#
loop_
_entity.id
_entity.type
_entity.pdbx_description
1 polymer ?
#
loop_
_entity_poly.entity_id
_entity_poly.type
_entity_poly.pdbx_seq_one_letter_code
_entity_poly.pdbx_strand_id
1 'polypeptide(L)'
;MTTRFSLAAFKRNKRKLELAERVETDFIQLKKKRQSNEKENDSGTLDTVGAVVVDHEGNVAAAVSSGGLALKHPGRVGQAALYGCGCWAENTGAHNPYSTAVSTSGCGEHLVRTILARECSHALQAEDAHQALLETMQNKFISSPFLASEDGVLGGVIVLRSCRCSAEPDSSQNKQTLLVEFLWSHTTESMCVGYMSAQDGKAKTHISRLPPGAVAGQSVAIEGGVCRLQSPVN
;
A
#
# COMPACT_ATOMS: atom_id res chain seq x y z
N MET A 1 5.90 -4.01 22.06
CA MET A 1 6.52 -5.30 22.41
C MET A 1 7.90 -5.36 21.78
N THR A 2 8.93 -5.79 22.51
CA THR A 2 10.31 -5.93 21.96
C THR A 2 10.65 -7.41 21.88
N THR A 3 11.19 -7.86 20.75
CA THR A 3 11.63 -9.25 20.57
C THR A 3 13.15 -9.34 20.66
N ARG A 4 13.68 -10.55 20.87
CA ARG A 4 15.13 -10.80 20.82
C ARG A 4 15.74 -10.37 19.49
N PHE A 5 15.03 -10.60 18.38
CA PHE A 5 15.48 -10.21 17.05
C PHE A 5 15.42 -8.69 16.83
N SER A 6 14.35 -8.02 17.25
CA SER A 6 14.23 -6.56 17.09
C SER A 6 15.28 -5.81 17.94
N LEU A 7 15.60 -6.30 19.14
CA LEU A 7 16.68 -5.73 19.97
C LEU A 7 18.07 -5.93 19.34
N ALA A 8 18.33 -7.11 18.76
CA ALA A 8 19.59 -7.36 18.07
C ALA A 8 19.74 -6.48 16.82
N ALA A 9 18.67 -6.31 16.04
CA ALA A 9 18.63 -5.41 14.88
C ALA A 9 18.86 -3.96 15.29
N PHE A 10 18.21 -3.49 16.38
CA PHE A 10 18.44 -2.15 16.93
C PHE A 10 19.91 -1.91 17.28
N LYS A 11 20.55 -2.83 18.02
CA LYS A 11 21.96 -2.72 18.39
C LYS A 11 22.86 -2.68 17.15
N ARG A 12 22.56 -3.51 16.14
CA ARG A 12 23.31 -3.56 14.88
C ARG A 12 23.19 -2.24 14.10
N ASN A 13 21.97 -1.74 13.91
CA ASN A 13 21.72 -0.52 13.17
C ASN A 13 22.31 0.70 13.88
N LYS A 14 22.20 0.75 15.23
CA LYS A 14 22.84 1.81 16.01
C LYS A 14 24.36 1.82 15.82
N ARG A 15 24.99 0.65 15.85
CA ARG A 15 26.44 0.53 15.57
C ARG A 15 26.81 0.96 14.15
N LYS A 16 25.99 0.62 13.15
CA LYS A 16 26.19 1.10 11.75
C LYS A 16 26.12 2.62 11.68
N LEU A 17 25.15 3.24 12.35
CA LEU A 17 24.99 4.69 12.37
C LEU A 17 26.21 5.38 13.03
N GLU A 18 26.64 4.91 14.20
CA GLU A 18 27.83 5.43 14.89
C GLU A 18 29.12 5.28 14.05
N LEU A 19 29.25 4.20 13.26
CA LEU A 19 30.36 4.02 12.33
C LEU A 19 30.27 5.00 11.16
N ALA A 20 29.08 5.21 10.60
CA ALA A 20 28.86 6.16 9.50
C ALA A 20 29.17 7.59 9.94
N GLU A 21 28.73 8.01 11.13
CA GLU A 21 29.03 9.34 11.69
C GLU A 21 30.54 9.58 11.87
N ARG A 22 31.30 8.56 12.30
CA ARG A 22 32.76 8.65 12.41
C ARG A 22 33.41 8.78 11.04
N VAL A 23 33.00 7.95 10.08
CA VAL A 23 33.50 8.01 8.71
C VAL A 23 33.17 9.37 8.09
N GLU A 24 31.99 9.92 8.31
CA GLU A 24 31.60 11.25 7.82
C GLU A 24 32.44 12.36 8.46
N THR A 25 32.71 12.27 9.76
CA THR A 25 33.61 13.21 10.47
C THR A 25 35.04 13.16 9.90
N ASP A 26 35.53 11.96 9.60
CA ASP A 26 36.85 11.74 8.98
C ASP A 26 36.87 12.16 7.49
N PHE A 27 35.76 11.98 6.76
CA PHE A 27 35.59 12.39 5.36
C PHE A 27 35.44 13.91 5.20
N ILE A 28 34.80 14.61 6.15
CA ILE A 28 34.76 16.07 6.21
C ILE A 28 36.19 16.63 6.36
N GLN A 29 37.09 15.92 7.05
CA GLN A 29 38.52 16.26 7.10
C GLN A 29 39.27 15.91 5.80
N LEU A 30 38.84 14.89 5.04
CA LEU A 30 39.60 14.33 3.91
C LEU A 30 39.12 14.70 2.49
N LYS A 31 37.90 15.25 2.27
CA LYS A 31 37.40 15.51 0.90
C LYS A 31 36.80 16.90 0.66
N LYS A 32 37.72 17.82 0.37
CA LYS A 32 37.64 18.82 -0.72
C LYS A 32 37.77 18.16 -2.12
N LYS A 33 37.45 16.86 -2.29
CA LYS A 33 37.66 16.16 -3.58
C LYS A 33 36.81 14.89 -3.74
N ARG A 34 35.80 15.00 -4.61
CA ARG A 34 35.14 13.92 -5.38
C ARG A 34 34.28 12.91 -4.61
N GLN A 35 32.97 13.06 -4.82
CA GLN A 35 31.94 12.04 -4.63
C GLN A 35 32.06 10.93 -5.66
N SER A 36 32.08 9.69 -5.17
CA SER A 36 31.52 8.49 -5.81
C SER A 36 31.72 7.32 -4.86
N ASN A 37 30.63 6.67 -4.42
CA ASN A 37 30.34 5.24 -4.61
C ASN A 37 29.47 4.58 -3.53
N GLU A 38 28.71 3.61 -4.05
CA GLU A 38 28.16 2.40 -3.42
C GLU A 38 27.01 2.58 -2.43
N LYS A 39 25.80 2.59 -2.99
CA LYS A 39 24.56 2.33 -2.25
C LYS A 39 24.46 0.83 -1.97
N GLU A 40 24.75 0.42 -0.74
CA GLU A 40 24.20 -0.85 -0.23
C GLU A 40 22.67 -0.74 -0.27
N ASN A 41 21.99 -1.72 -0.90
CA ASN A 41 20.55 -1.89 -0.83
C ASN A 41 20.16 -2.26 0.61
N ASP A 42 20.16 -1.28 1.52
CA ASP A 42 19.47 -1.34 2.79
C ASP A 42 17.99 -1.07 2.49
N SER A 43 17.33 -2.03 1.83
CA SER A 43 15.87 -2.05 1.74
C SER A 43 15.35 -2.25 3.15
N GLY A 44 15.24 -1.12 3.87
CA GLY A 44 14.84 -1.08 5.27
C GLY A 44 13.58 -1.92 5.44
N THR A 45 13.57 -2.76 6.48
CA THR A 45 12.44 -3.63 6.78
C THR A 45 11.15 -2.80 6.87
N LEU A 46 10.27 -2.97 5.88
CA LEU A 46 8.97 -2.33 5.82
C LEU A 46 8.02 -3.07 6.77
N ASP A 47 7.96 -2.60 8.01
CA ASP A 47 7.12 -3.18 9.07
C ASP A 47 5.74 -2.51 9.08
N THR A 48 4.99 -2.68 7.99
CA THR A 48 3.63 -2.14 7.84
C THR A 48 2.69 -3.22 7.36
N VAL A 49 1.54 -3.31 8.03
CA VAL A 49 0.44 -4.22 7.69
C VAL A 49 -0.84 -3.43 7.48
N GLY A 50 -1.75 -3.96 6.69
CA GLY A 50 -3.03 -3.33 6.43
C GLY A 50 -4.07 -4.32 5.94
N ALA A 51 -5.34 -3.92 6.03
CA ALA A 51 -6.47 -4.72 5.60
C ALA A 51 -7.59 -3.82 5.06
N VAL A 52 -8.34 -4.37 4.10
CA VAL A 52 -9.57 -3.79 3.57
C VAL A 52 -10.65 -4.87 3.58
N VAL A 53 -11.88 -4.51 3.92
CA VAL A 53 -13.00 -5.44 4.10
C VAL A 53 -14.27 -4.82 3.53
N VAL A 54 -15.19 -5.69 3.08
CA VAL A 54 -16.57 -5.35 2.76
C VAL A 54 -17.50 -6.36 3.45
N ASP A 55 -18.59 -5.88 4.06
CA ASP A 55 -19.61 -6.75 4.66
C ASP A 55 -20.70 -7.15 3.65
N HIS A 56 -21.69 -7.91 4.10
CA HIS A 56 -22.80 -8.36 3.24
C HIS A 56 -23.77 -7.23 2.85
N GLU A 57 -23.70 -6.07 3.51
CA GLU A 57 -24.46 -4.87 3.16
C GLU A 57 -23.67 -3.96 2.21
N GLY A 58 -22.45 -4.33 1.84
CA GLY A 58 -21.60 -3.50 0.99
C GLY A 58 -20.97 -2.32 1.74
N ASN A 59 -21.00 -2.31 3.08
CA ASN A 59 -20.23 -1.33 3.84
C ASN A 59 -18.75 -1.72 3.80
N VAL A 60 -17.89 -0.76 3.53
CA VAL A 60 -16.45 -0.99 3.44
C VAL A 60 -15.70 -0.40 4.64
N ALA A 61 -14.60 -1.05 5.00
CA ALA A 61 -13.69 -0.57 6.05
C ALA A 61 -12.24 -0.82 5.65
N ALA A 62 -11.34 0.04 6.11
CA ALA A 62 -9.90 -0.07 5.89
C ALA A 62 -9.12 0.29 7.16
N ALA A 63 -8.00 -0.39 7.38
CA ALA A 63 -7.10 -0.10 8.50
C ALA A 63 -5.65 -0.41 8.13
N VAL A 64 -4.73 0.34 8.74
CA VAL A 64 -3.28 0.19 8.58
C VAL A 64 -2.58 0.33 9.92
N SER A 65 -1.47 -0.39 10.11
CA SER A 65 -0.61 -0.27 11.30
C SER A 65 0.85 -0.40 10.91
N SER A 66 1.73 0.39 11.54
CA SER A 66 3.15 0.43 11.22
C SER A 66 4.02 0.76 12.42
N GLY A 67 5.19 0.12 12.50
CA GLY A 67 6.26 0.51 13.43
C GLY A 67 6.99 1.80 13.00
N GLY A 68 6.86 2.19 11.72
CA GLY A 68 7.66 3.24 11.08
C GLY A 68 9.09 2.80 10.79
N LEU A 69 9.95 3.73 10.37
CA LEU A 69 11.33 3.40 10.04
C LEU A 69 12.14 2.96 11.27
N ALA A 70 13.08 2.04 11.03
CA ALA A 70 14.09 1.69 12.00
C ALA A 70 14.89 2.92 12.43
N LEU A 71 15.23 3.01 13.73
CA LEU A 71 15.98 4.13 14.32
C LEU A 71 15.35 5.52 14.11
N LYS A 72 14.04 5.61 13.85
CA LYS A 72 13.36 6.90 13.74
C LYS A 72 13.58 7.77 14.98
N HIS A 73 13.68 9.07 14.78
CA HIS A 73 13.69 10.02 15.88
C HIS A 73 12.41 9.85 16.73
N PRO A 74 12.52 9.91 18.07
CA PRO A 74 11.35 9.87 18.95
C PRO A 74 10.30 10.92 18.55
N GLY A 75 9.03 10.54 18.55
CA GLY A 75 7.94 11.44 18.12
C GLY A 75 7.70 11.50 16.61
N ARG A 76 8.52 10.84 15.78
CA ARG A 76 8.23 10.76 14.34
C ARG A 76 6.98 9.92 14.06
N VAL A 77 6.04 10.53 13.33
CA VAL A 77 4.79 9.94 12.84
C VAL A 77 4.88 9.72 11.34
N GLY A 78 4.41 8.56 10.86
CA GLY A 78 4.38 8.19 9.44
C GLY A 78 2.95 8.11 8.89
N GLN A 79 2.82 7.67 7.64
CA GLN A 79 1.57 7.58 6.89
C GLN A 79 0.44 6.85 7.61
N ALA A 80 0.76 5.78 8.36
CA ALA A 80 -0.24 4.91 8.97
C ALA A 80 -1.13 5.63 9.99
N ALA A 81 -0.73 6.80 10.47
CA ALA A 81 -1.50 7.64 11.39
C ALA A 81 -2.06 8.92 10.74
N LEU A 82 -1.78 9.18 9.46
CA LEU A 82 -2.23 10.40 8.77
C LEU A 82 -3.46 10.11 7.91
N TYR A 83 -4.49 10.95 8.08
CA TYR A 83 -5.74 10.87 7.33
C TYR A 83 -5.48 10.98 5.81
N GLY A 84 -6.14 10.12 5.03
CA GLY A 84 -5.98 10.06 3.58
C GLY A 84 -4.67 9.43 3.08
N CYS A 85 -3.69 9.22 3.95
CA CYS A 85 -2.38 8.69 3.57
C CYS A 85 -2.30 7.18 3.84
N GLY A 86 -2.61 6.77 5.07
CA GLY A 86 -2.45 5.38 5.52
C GLY A 86 -3.51 4.44 4.95
N CYS A 87 -4.78 4.79 5.15
CA CYS A 87 -5.93 4.05 4.64
C CYS A 87 -7.09 5.01 4.33
N TRP A 88 -8.06 4.52 3.55
CA TRP A 88 -9.29 5.22 3.22
C TRP A 88 -10.45 4.23 3.09
N ALA A 89 -11.65 4.63 3.50
CA ALA A 89 -12.86 3.85 3.31
C ALA A 89 -14.03 4.80 3.06
N GLU A 90 -14.75 4.58 1.98
CA GLU A 90 -15.86 5.44 1.57
C GLU A 90 -16.95 4.59 0.92
N ASN A 91 -18.15 4.60 1.50
CA ASN A 91 -19.32 3.92 0.93
C ASN A 91 -19.86 4.68 -0.28
N THR A 92 -20.64 3.99 -1.09
CA THR A 92 -21.36 4.55 -2.24
C THR A 92 -22.20 5.75 -1.82
N GLY A 93 -22.15 6.82 -2.62
CA GLY A 93 -22.86 8.08 -2.40
C GLY A 93 -23.13 8.81 -3.73
N ALA A 94 -23.69 10.02 -3.65
CA ALA A 94 -24.14 10.78 -4.83
C ALA A 94 -23.03 11.04 -5.86
N HIS A 95 -21.78 11.22 -5.41
CA HIS A 95 -20.61 11.46 -6.26
C HIS A 95 -19.62 10.30 -6.21
N ASN A 96 -20.02 9.18 -5.62
CA ASN A 96 -19.17 8.04 -5.37
C ASN A 96 -19.92 6.76 -5.79
N PRO A 97 -19.83 6.37 -7.08
CA PRO A 97 -20.57 5.22 -7.59
C PRO A 97 -20.20 3.90 -6.92
N TYR A 98 -18.97 3.76 -6.40
CA TYR A 98 -18.48 2.51 -5.83
C TYR A 98 -18.05 2.66 -4.36
N SER A 99 -18.46 1.73 -3.51
CA SER A 99 -17.90 1.65 -2.16
C SER A 99 -16.45 1.18 -2.25
N THR A 100 -15.50 1.99 -1.76
CA THR A 100 -14.05 1.77 -1.95
C THR A 100 -13.31 1.77 -0.61
N ALA A 101 -12.38 0.84 -0.45
CA ALA A 101 -11.47 0.75 0.69
C ALA A 101 -10.04 0.55 0.21
N VAL A 102 -9.10 1.28 0.80
CA VAL A 102 -7.68 1.29 0.41
C VAL A 102 -6.82 1.24 1.67
N SER A 103 -5.74 0.45 1.63
CA SER A 103 -4.70 0.46 2.66
C SER A 103 -3.31 0.44 2.03
N THR A 104 -2.38 1.22 2.60
CA THR A 104 -1.05 1.45 2.02
C THR A 104 0.07 0.83 2.86
N SER A 105 1.21 0.57 2.22
CA SER A 105 2.46 0.11 2.83
C SER A 105 3.65 0.63 2.04
N GLY A 106 4.84 0.73 2.65
CA GLY A 106 6.06 1.24 2.00
C GLY A 106 6.71 2.41 2.71
N CYS A 107 7.43 3.25 1.97
CA CYS A 107 8.08 4.43 2.52
C CYS A 107 7.03 5.45 2.95
N GLY A 108 6.91 5.69 4.27
CA GLY A 108 5.86 6.53 4.83
C GLY A 108 5.83 7.92 4.20
N GLU A 109 6.98 8.53 3.99
CA GLU A 109 7.15 9.88 3.43
C GLU A 109 6.64 9.96 1.99
N HIS A 110 6.85 8.91 1.19
CA HIS A 110 6.33 8.86 -0.17
C HIS A 110 4.80 8.85 -0.16
N LEU A 111 4.22 7.99 0.68
CA LEU A 111 2.77 7.79 0.80
C LEU A 111 2.06 9.03 1.36
N VAL A 112 2.72 9.75 2.28
CA VAL A 112 2.19 11.00 2.86
C VAL A 112 2.20 12.12 1.83
N ARG A 113 3.31 12.31 1.11
CA ARG A 113 3.46 13.42 0.15
C ARG A 113 2.49 13.32 -1.03
N THR A 114 1.97 12.13 -1.31
CA THR A 114 0.99 11.89 -2.39
C THR A 114 -0.42 11.59 -1.91
N ILE A 115 -0.66 11.52 -0.59
CA ILE A 115 -1.97 11.19 0.00
C ILE A 115 -2.55 9.91 -0.66
N LEU A 116 -1.69 8.88 -0.77
CA LEU A 116 -1.90 7.81 -1.75
C LEU A 116 -3.22 7.04 -1.55
N ALA A 117 -3.62 6.77 -0.29
CA ALA A 117 -4.85 6.00 -0.03
C ALA A 117 -6.09 6.69 -0.60
N ARG A 118 -6.22 8.00 -0.34
CA ARG A 118 -7.34 8.80 -0.84
C ARG A 118 -7.27 8.99 -2.36
N GLU A 119 -6.09 9.23 -2.91
CA GLU A 119 -5.90 9.42 -4.35
C GLU A 119 -6.31 8.15 -5.13
N CYS A 120 -5.94 6.96 -4.64
CA CYS A 120 -6.43 5.69 -5.18
C CYS A 120 -7.95 5.58 -5.08
N SER A 121 -8.55 5.91 -3.93
CA SER A 121 -10.01 5.85 -3.74
C SER A 121 -10.78 6.72 -4.71
N HIS A 122 -10.27 7.91 -5.03
CA HIS A 122 -10.84 8.80 -6.03
C HIS A 122 -10.69 8.24 -7.45
N ALA A 123 -9.51 7.71 -7.80
CA ALA A 123 -9.28 7.14 -9.13
C ALA A 123 -10.18 5.92 -9.41
N LEU A 124 -10.43 5.09 -8.40
CA LEU A 124 -11.28 3.89 -8.49
C LEU A 124 -12.76 4.17 -8.79
N GLN A 125 -13.17 5.44 -8.83
CA GLN A 125 -14.48 5.85 -9.30
C GLN A 125 -14.64 5.81 -10.82
N ALA A 126 -13.52 5.69 -11.56
CA ALA A 126 -13.55 5.39 -12.98
C ALA A 126 -14.09 3.98 -13.25
N GLU A 127 -14.52 3.71 -14.49
CA GLU A 127 -15.13 2.42 -14.84
C GLU A 127 -14.17 1.24 -14.66
N ASP A 128 -12.94 1.34 -15.19
CA ASP A 128 -11.91 0.30 -15.12
C ASP A 128 -11.02 0.49 -13.87
N ALA A 129 -11.23 -0.35 -12.85
CA ALA A 129 -10.45 -0.31 -11.61
C ALA A 129 -8.96 -0.59 -11.82
N HIS A 130 -8.63 -1.53 -12.71
CA HIS A 130 -7.25 -1.97 -12.92
C HIS A 130 -6.47 -0.84 -13.60
N GLN A 131 -7.03 -0.28 -14.67
CA GLN A 131 -6.39 0.82 -15.39
C GLN A 131 -6.28 2.08 -14.51
N ALA A 132 -7.34 2.43 -13.78
CA ALA A 132 -7.32 3.58 -12.88
C ALA A 132 -6.26 3.47 -11.77
N LEU A 133 -6.10 2.28 -11.19
CA LEU A 133 -5.08 2.04 -10.17
C LEU A 133 -3.67 2.11 -10.77
N LEU A 134 -3.46 1.51 -11.94
CA LEU A 134 -2.17 1.55 -12.65
C LEU A 134 -1.76 2.99 -12.97
N GLU A 135 -2.66 3.79 -13.53
CA GLU A 135 -2.41 5.20 -13.83
C GLU A 135 -2.11 6.01 -12.57
N THR A 136 -2.79 5.72 -11.46
CA THR A 136 -2.51 6.37 -10.18
C THR A 136 -1.09 6.04 -9.70
N MET A 137 -0.71 4.77 -9.71
CA MET A 137 0.61 4.32 -9.27
C MET A 137 1.74 4.86 -10.16
N GLN A 138 1.48 5.02 -11.46
CA GLN A 138 2.46 5.61 -12.38
C GLN A 138 2.51 7.14 -12.28
N ASN A 139 1.38 7.82 -12.49
CA ASN A 139 1.34 9.27 -12.70
C ASN A 139 1.28 10.05 -11.38
N LYS A 140 0.52 9.55 -10.40
CA LYS A 140 0.30 10.23 -9.12
C LYS A 140 1.28 9.78 -8.03
N PHE A 141 2.01 8.69 -8.25
CA PHE A 141 2.99 8.16 -7.30
C PHE A 141 4.42 8.15 -7.85
N ILE A 142 4.80 7.27 -8.79
CA ILE A 142 6.19 7.23 -9.33
C ILE A 142 6.59 8.57 -9.94
N SER A 143 5.79 9.08 -10.87
CA SER A 143 6.06 10.33 -11.60
C SER A 143 5.53 11.57 -10.88
N SER A 144 5.21 11.45 -9.59
CA SER A 144 4.63 12.55 -8.82
C SER A 144 5.64 13.70 -8.70
N PRO A 145 5.27 14.95 -9.04
CA PRO A 145 6.14 16.11 -8.80
C PRO A 145 6.50 16.26 -7.32
N PHE A 146 5.64 15.79 -6.42
CA PHE A 146 5.91 15.78 -4.99
C PHE A 146 7.02 14.83 -4.59
N LEU A 147 7.46 13.91 -5.45
CA LEU A 147 8.52 12.93 -5.21
C LEU A 147 9.66 13.02 -6.23
N ALA A 148 9.73 14.10 -7.02
CA ALA A 148 10.72 14.27 -8.08
C ALA A 148 12.19 14.25 -7.60
N SER A 149 12.43 14.51 -6.31
CA SER A 149 13.76 14.46 -5.69
C SER A 149 14.18 13.07 -5.22
N GLU A 150 13.27 12.09 -5.20
CA GLU A 150 13.52 10.77 -4.64
C GLU A 150 14.15 9.85 -5.69
N ASP A 151 15.23 9.16 -5.32
CA ASP A 151 15.85 8.14 -6.18
C ASP A 151 15.13 6.80 -6.01
N GLY A 152 13.94 6.70 -6.61
CA GLY A 152 13.06 5.54 -6.54
C GLY A 152 11.91 5.70 -5.53
N VAL A 153 10.69 5.52 -6.01
CA VAL A 153 9.47 5.72 -5.22
C VAL A 153 8.94 4.38 -4.73
N LEU A 154 9.14 4.07 -3.44
CA LEU A 154 8.73 2.81 -2.82
C LEU A 154 7.37 2.88 -2.10
N GLY A 155 6.40 2.11 -2.58
CA GLY A 155 5.08 1.97 -1.95
C GLY A 155 4.27 0.81 -2.53
N GLY A 156 3.22 0.42 -1.81
CA GLY A 156 2.27 -0.58 -2.23
C GLY A 156 0.91 -0.34 -1.59
N VAL A 157 -0.13 -0.82 -2.26
CA VAL A 157 -1.52 -0.63 -1.88
C VAL A 157 -2.30 -1.93 -2.08
N ILE A 158 -3.23 -2.18 -1.16
CA ILE A 158 -4.33 -3.11 -1.37
C ILE A 158 -5.62 -2.31 -1.47
N VAL A 159 -6.48 -2.73 -2.39
CA VAL A 159 -7.70 -2.03 -2.76
C VAL A 159 -8.86 -3.01 -2.81
N LEU A 160 -10.01 -2.55 -2.34
CA LEU A 160 -11.30 -3.19 -2.53
C LEU A 160 -12.28 -2.16 -3.10
N ARG A 161 -13.00 -2.54 -4.15
CA ARG A 161 -14.10 -1.78 -4.75
C ARG A 161 -15.34 -2.66 -4.79
N SER A 162 -16.49 -2.12 -4.45
CA SER A 162 -17.74 -2.87 -4.54
C SER A 162 -18.93 -2.03 -5.02
N CYS A 163 -19.87 -2.69 -5.69
CA CYS A 163 -21.16 -2.12 -6.05
C CYS A 163 -22.26 -3.17 -5.91
N ARG A 164 -23.49 -2.68 -5.72
CA ARG A 164 -24.70 -3.52 -5.68
C ARG A 164 -25.19 -3.76 -7.10
N CYS A 165 -25.41 -5.02 -7.46
CA CYS A 165 -26.12 -5.39 -8.69
C CYS A 165 -27.56 -5.77 -8.33
N SER A 166 -28.55 -5.13 -8.95
CA SER A 166 -29.94 -5.60 -8.95
C SER A 166 -30.12 -6.72 -9.96
N ALA A 167 -30.83 -7.78 -9.59
CA ALA A 167 -31.32 -8.77 -10.54
C ALA A 167 -32.46 -8.15 -11.38
N GLU A 168 -32.63 -8.66 -12.60
CA GLU A 168 -33.75 -8.32 -13.50
C GLU A 168 -35.11 -8.39 -12.77
N PRO A 169 -36.07 -7.50 -13.09
CA PRO A 169 -37.36 -7.38 -12.41
C PRO A 169 -38.27 -8.64 -12.47
N ASP A 170 -37.93 -9.63 -13.29
CA ASP A 170 -38.76 -10.83 -13.54
C ASP A 170 -38.45 -12.04 -12.66
N SER A 171 -37.55 -11.94 -11.67
CA SER A 171 -37.31 -13.03 -10.71
C SER A 171 -37.97 -12.75 -9.36
N SER A 172 -38.89 -13.62 -8.95
CA SER A 172 -39.66 -13.57 -7.68
C SER A 172 -38.81 -13.71 -6.40
N GLN A 173 -37.49 -13.62 -6.51
CA GLN A 173 -36.56 -13.55 -5.39
C GLN A 173 -35.63 -12.35 -5.62
N ASN A 174 -35.84 -11.29 -4.84
CA ASN A 174 -35.06 -10.06 -4.87
C ASN A 174 -33.65 -10.30 -4.27
N LYS A 175 -32.84 -11.16 -4.89
CA LYS A 175 -31.50 -11.53 -4.41
C LYS A 175 -30.51 -10.44 -4.82
N GLN A 176 -30.23 -9.55 -3.88
CA GLN A 176 -29.21 -8.53 -4.05
C GLN A 176 -27.83 -9.17 -3.97
N THR A 177 -27.02 -8.95 -5.00
CA THR A 177 -25.62 -9.42 -5.04
C THR A 177 -24.68 -8.22 -5.01
N LEU A 178 -23.53 -8.40 -4.36
CA LEU A 178 -22.43 -7.44 -4.40
C LEU A 178 -21.39 -7.96 -5.39
N LEU A 179 -21.02 -7.12 -6.34
CA LEU A 179 -19.81 -7.31 -7.13
C LEU A 179 -18.66 -6.66 -6.37
N VAL A 180 -17.61 -7.44 -6.11
CA VAL A 180 -16.40 -6.98 -5.41
C VAL A 180 -15.22 -7.19 -6.34
N GLU A 181 -14.48 -6.12 -6.59
CA GLU A 181 -13.18 -6.13 -7.24
C GLU A 181 -12.12 -5.89 -6.16
N PHE A 182 -11.07 -6.68 -6.17
CA PHE A 182 -9.95 -6.51 -5.25
C PHE A 182 -8.65 -6.53 -6.04
N LEU A 183 -7.77 -5.58 -5.74
CA LEU A 183 -6.51 -5.40 -6.44
C LEU A 183 -5.39 -5.14 -5.43
N TRP A 184 -4.17 -5.46 -5.83
CA TRP A 184 -2.98 -5.00 -5.16
C TRP A 184 -1.99 -4.47 -6.19
N SER A 185 -1.27 -3.42 -5.81
CA SER A 185 -0.22 -2.85 -6.66
C SER A 185 0.93 -2.36 -5.81
N HIS A 186 2.16 -2.50 -6.30
CA HIS A 186 3.35 -2.05 -5.60
C HIS A 186 4.50 -1.70 -6.54
N THR A 187 5.39 -0.86 -6.04
CA THR A 187 6.66 -0.49 -6.67
C THR A 187 7.87 -1.04 -5.90
N THR A 188 7.64 -1.62 -4.73
CA THR A 188 8.63 -2.39 -3.97
C THR A 188 8.99 -3.69 -4.70
N GLU A 189 10.09 -4.34 -4.33
CA GLU A 189 10.49 -5.63 -4.95
C GLU A 189 9.38 -6.69 -4.89
N SER A 190 8.65 -6.72 -3.77
CA SER A 190 7.54 -7.63 -3.55
C SER A 190 6.53 -7.06 -2.55
N MET A 191 5.34 -7.66 -2.54
CA MET A 191 4.29 -7.42 -1.56
C MET A 191 3.55 -8.73 -1.26
N CYS A 192 3.45 -9.08 0.03
CA CYS A 192 2.65 -10.22 0.47
C CYS A 192 1.19 -9.79 0.64
N VAL A 193 0.26 -10.55 0.07
CA VAL A 193 -1.17 -10.32 0.19
C VAL A 193 -1.90 -11.62 0.55
N GLY A 194 -3.06 -11.47 1.19
CA GLY A 194 -3.99 -12.56 1.44
C GLY A 194 -5.42 -12.08 1.32
N TYR A 195 -6.29 -12.89 0.73
CA TYR A 195 -7.68 -12.56 0.52
C TYR A 195 -8.57 -13.80 0.74
N MET A 196 -9.81 -13.55 1.16
CA MET A 196 -10.79 -14.59 1.44
C MET A 196 -12.20 -14.02 1.28
N SER A 197 -13.10 -14.81 0.70
CA SER A 197 -14.53 -14.57 0.77
C SER A 197 -15.15 -15.49 1.81
N ALA A 198 -16.15 -15.02 2.56
CA ALA A 198 -16.89 -15.83 3.53
C ALA A 198 -17.50 -17.09 2.91
N GLN A 199 -17.78 -17.07 1.59
CA GLN A 199 -18.36 -18.20 0.84
C GLN A 199 -17.32 -19.20 0.31
N ASP A 200 -16.04 -18.82 0.25
CA ASP A 200 -14.96 -19.62 -0.35
C ASP A 200 -14.33 -20.59 0.68
N GLY A 201 -14.56 -20.37 1.97
CA GLY A 201 -14.18 -21.28 3.07
C GLY A 201 -12.68 -21.42 3.34
N LYS A 202 -11.79 -20.93 2.46
CA LYS A 202 -10.34 -20.99 2.61
C LYS A 202 -9.65 -19.72 2.10
N ALA A 203 -8.77 -19.16 2.92
CA ALA A 203 -7.95 -18.02 2.53
C ALA A 203 -6.92 -18.40 1.45
N LYS A 204 -6.66 -17.45 0.54
CA LYS A 204 -5.60 -17.53 -0.48
C LYS A 204 -4.52 -16.51 -0.11
N THR A 205 -3.26 -16.89 -0.27
CA THR A 205 -2.10 -16.02 -0.01
C THR A 205 -1.20 -15.98 -1.24
N HIS A 206 -0.59 -14.82 -1.50
CA HIS A 206 0.26 -14.62 -2.67
C HIS A 206 1.42 -13.67 -2.34
N ILE A 207 2.59 -13.92 -2.93
CA ILE A 207 3.72 -13.01 -2.91
C ILE A 207 3.83 -12.39 -4.30
N SER A 208 3.25 -11.20 -4.45
CA SER A 208 3.40 -10.41 -5.67
C SER A 208 4.83 -9.91 -5.78
N ARG A 209 5.41 -9.98 -6.98
CA ARG A 209 6.80 -9.57 -7.26
C ARG A 209 6.83 -8.76 -8.54
N LEU A 210 7.78 -7.83 -8.60
CA LEU A 210 8.06 -7.14 -9.86
C LEU A 210 8.49 -8.16 -10.94
N PRO A 211 8.10 -7.93 -12.21
CA PRO A 211 8.51 -8.79 -13.32
C PRO A 211 10.04 -8.85 -13.49
N PRO A 212 10.58 -9.92 -14.11
CA PRO A 212 12.00 -9.99 -14.43
C PRO A 212 12.46 -8.77 -15.25
N GLY A 213 13.54 -8.13 -14.81
CA GLY A 213 14.09 -6.93 -15.46
C GLY A 213 13.44 -5.60 -15.04
N ALA A 214 12.34 -5.63 -14.29
CA ALA A 214 11.76 -4.42 -13.70
C ALA A 214 12.60 -3.91 -12.52
N VAL A 215 12.61 -2.60 -12.32
CA VAL A 215 13.44 -1.94 -11.29
C VAL A 215 12.54 -1.43 -10.16
N ALA A 216 12.84 -1.86 -8.94
CA ALA A 216 12.12 -1.41 -7.75
C ALA A 216 12.20 0.12 -7.60
N GLY A 217 11.08 0.75 -7.29
CA GLY A 217 10.93 2.19 -7.20
C GLY A 217 10.76 2.92 -8.55
N GLN A 218 10.89 2.22 -9.68
CA GLN A 218 10.76 2.78 -11.04
C GLN A 218 9.70 2.06 -11.89
N SER A 219 9.22 0.92 -11.42
CA SER A 219 8.24 0.07 -12.11
C SER A 219 7.07 -0.26 -11.19
N VAL A 220 5.93 -0.64 -11.77
CA VAL A 220 4.72 -1.03 -11.05
C VAL A 220 4.40 -2.49 -11.33
N ALA A 221 4.12 -3.27 -10.30
CA ALA A 221 3.35 -4.51 -10.41
C ALA A 221 1.90 -4.24 -10.01
N ILE A 222 0.95 -4.86 -10.71
CA ILE A 222 -0.47 -4.79 -10.38
C ILE A 222 -1.11 -6.13 -10.74
N GLU A 223 -1.94 -6.64 -9.83
CA GLU A 223 -2.76 -7.83 -10.05
C GLU A 223 -4.08 -7.66 -9.29
N GLY A 224 -5.06 -8.50 -9.61
CA GLY A 224 -6.36 -8.45 -8.93
C GLY A 224 -7.30 -9.56 -9.37
N GLY A 225 -8.51 -9.50 -8.85
CA GLY A 225 -9.57 -10.43 -9.16
C GLY A 225 -10.94 -9.88 -8.81
N VAL A 226 -11.96 -10.71 -9.10
CA VAL A 226 -13.36 -10.39 -8.84
C VAL A 226 -13.99 -11.48 -7.97
N CYS A 227 -14.91 -11.07 -7.11
CA CYS A 227 -15.71 -11.95 -6.28
C CYS A 227 -17.17 -11.46 -6.31
N ARG A 228 -18.12 -12.38 -6.36
CA ARG A 228 -19.54 -12.06 -6.20
C ARG A 228 -19.98 -12.54 -4.84
N LEU A 229 -20.46 -11.63 -3.99
CA LEU A 229 -21.04 -11.97 -2.69
C LEU A 229 -22.57 -12.01 -2.82
N GLN A 230 -23.18 -13.02 -2.23
CA GLN A 230 -24.62 -13.12 -2.09
C GLN A 230 -25.02 -12.59 -0.71
N SER A 231 -26.08 -11.79 -0.66
CA SER A 231 -26.70 -11.43 0.62
C SER A 231 -27.24 -12.71 1.28
N PRO A 232 -27.06 -12.89 2.60
CA PRO A 232 -27.67 -14.01 3.31
C PRO A 232 -29.19 -13.97 3.11
N VAL A 233 -29.79 -15.12 2.80
CA VAL A 233 -31.24 -15.27 2.80
C VAL A 233 -31.65 -15.37 4.27
N ASN A 234 -32.20 -14.29 4.82
CA ASN A 234 -32.86 -14.33 6.13
C ASN A 234 -34.18 -15.08 6.04
#